data_AF-A0A060YDA5-F1
#
_entry.id   AF-A0A060YDA5-F1
#
_cell.length_a   1.000
_cell.length_b   1.000
_cell.length_c   1.000
_cell.angle_alpha   90.00
_cell.angle_beta   90.00
_cell.angle_gamma   90.00
#
_symmetry.space_group_name_H-M   'P 1'
#
loop_
_entity.id
_entity.type
_entity.pdbx_description
1 polymer ?
#
loop_
_entity_poly.entity_id
_entity_poly.type
_entity_poly.pdbx_seq_one_letter_code
_entity_poly.pdbx_strand_id
1 'polypeptide(L)'
;MVEKLVTQHLSTFQLSVCLQVPDGASVKVLSKTHPSLSPQSSLKDDQNYSTKYFHLIDPDIDQDQKKNPERKKLKLKEVYLTKLLCTSNSHFLLSQVAVHSFVENLFRTIWGTANLKAPPAIKYFFDFLDAQGESKRINDPDVLHIWKTNSLPLRFWVNILKNPQFVFDMEKTPPLDGCLSVIAQAFMDSFSLAEKQLGKHDPTNKLLYAKDISQYKQEVRAYYKQVRDQPPINSSEFKEFLHEESKKHENEFNESAALCELYKYMQRYFDEIKLKLDQNGAPVELKEQLQHVKSLFDSLNCS
;
A
#
# COMPACT_ATOMS: atom_id res chain seq x y z
N MET A 1 31.46 -36.15 -11.34
CA MET A 1 30.26 -37.01 -11.22
C MET A 1 30.00 -37.23 -9.73
N VAL A 2 29.19 -36.38 -9.11
CA VAL A 2 28.63 -36.62 -7.77
C VAL A 2 27.15 -36.28 -7.87
N GLU A 3 26.39 -37.18 -8.48
CA GLU A 3 24.95 -37.24 -8.27
C GLU A 3 24.75 -37.83 -6.88
N LYS A 4 24.58 -36.98 -5.88
CA LYS A 4 23.89 -37.37 -4.65
C LYS A 4 22.44 -36.96 -4.81
N LEU A 5 21.65 -37.86 -5.40
CA LEU A 5 20.20 -37.87 -5.26
C LEU A 5 19.91 -38.16 -3.77
N VAL A 6 19.78 -37.12 -2.96
CA VAL A 6 19.26 -37.25 -1.59
C VAL A 6 17.75 -37.08 -1.68
N THR A 7 17.08 -38.13 -2.11
CA THR A 7 15.64 -38.31 -1.90
C THR A 7 15.48 -38.82 -0.46
N GLN A 8 15.72 -37.95 0.52
CA GLN A 8 15.43 -38.26 1.91
C GLN A 8 14.12 -37.58 2.28
N HIS A 9 13.19 -38.38 2.78
CA HIS A 9 11.93 -37.99 3.40
C HIS A 9 12.20 -36.96 4.51
N LEU A 10 12.31 -35.69 4.15
CA LEU A 10 12.55 -34.62 5.10
C LEU A 10 11.46 -33.59 4.92
N SER A 11 10.60 -33.52 5.92
CA SER A 11 9.72 -32.40 6.22
C SER A 11 10.51 -31.10 6.50
N THR A 12 11.81 -31.03 6.19
CA THR A 12 12.71 -29.91 6.46
C THR A 12 13.44 -29.50 5.19
N PHE A 13 13.47 -28.19 4.89
CA PHE A 13 14.17 -27.69 3.69
C PHE A 13 15.69 -27.90 3.78
N GLN A 14 16.30 -28.22 2.64
CA GLN A 14 17.76 -28.31 2.51
C GLN A 14 18.36 -26.90 2.49
N LEU A 15 18.93 -26.50 3.61
CA LEU A 15 19.75 -25.28 3.74
C LEU A 15 21.13 -25.47 3.11
N SER A 16 21.78 -24.39 2.68
CA SER A 16 23.18 -24.41 2.22
C SER A 16 24.14 -25.00 3.25
N VAL A 17 23.85 -24.77 4.54
CA VAL A 17 24.55 -25.37 5.68
C VAL A 17 24.37 -26.89 5.73
N CYS A 18 23.19 -27.39 5.39
CA CYS A 18 22.91 -28.83 5.31
C CYS A 18 23.65 -29.48 4.13
N LEU A 19 23.85 -28.73 3.05
CA LEU A 19 24.61 -29.15 1.86
C LEU A 19 26.13 -28.94 2.00
N GLN A 20 26.61 -28.41 3.14
CA GLN A 20 28.03 -28.12 3.41
C GLN A 20 28.70 -27.31 2.28
N VAL A 21 27.99 -26.33 1.71
CA VAL A 21 28.53 -25.50 0.63
C VAL A 21 29.61 -24.56 1.21
N PRO A 22 30.87 -24.64 0.75
CA PRO A 22 31.95 -23.79 1.27
C PRO A 22 31.83 -22.35 0.74
N ASP A 23 32.46 -21.41 1.44
CA ASP A 23 32.56 -20.02 1.00
C ASP A 23 33.32 -19.94 -0.35
N GLY A 24 32.84 -19.09 -1.27
CA GLY A 24 33.38 -18.98 -2.62
C GLY A 24 33.03 -20.13 -3.59
N ALA A 25 32.10 -21.03 -3.23
CA ALA A 25 31.68 -22.12 -4.12
C ALA A 25 31.06 -21.61 -5.43
N SER A 26 31.43 -22.25 -6.55
CA SER A 26 30.83 -21.96 -7.86
C SER A 26 29.43 -22.57 -7.97
N VAL A 27 28.43 -21.74 -8.24
CA VAL A 27 27.04 -22.16 -8.45
C VAL A 27 26.68 -22.04 -9.93
N LYS A 28 26.04 -23.07 -10.50
CA LYS A 28 25.48 -23.02 -11.86
C LYS A 28 23.97 -22.81 -11.80
N VAL A 29 23.46 -21.85 -12.59
CA VAL A 29 22.02 -21.60 -12.74
C VAL A 29 21.56 -22.24 -14.06
N LEU A 30 20.56 -23.12 -13.97
CA LEU A 30 20.00 -23.83 -15.13
C LEU A 30 18.53 -23.42 -15.30
N SER A 31 18.09 -23.24 -16.55
CA SER A 31 16.68 -22.94 -16.85
C SER A 31 15.82 -24.19 -16.76
N LYS A 32 14.59 -24.03 -16.23
CA LYS A 32 13.56 -25.07 -16.26
C LYS A 32 12.95 -25.29 -17.65
N THR A 33 13.15 -24.36 -18.60
CA THR A 33 12.56 -24.44 -19.96
C THR A 33 13.30 -25.38 -20.90
N HIS A 34 14.58 -25.66 -20.65
CA HIS A 34 15.37 -26.67 -21.36
C HIS A 34 16.18 -27.49 -20.34
N PRO A 35 15.57 -28.46 -19.64
CA PRO A 35 16.27 -29.26 -18.66
C PRO A 35 17.21 -30.25 -19.36
N SER A 36 18.50 -30.21 -19.05
CA SER A 36 19.41 -31.33 -19.37
C SER A 36 19.33 -32.47 -18.34
N LEU A 37 18.56 -32.27 -17.25
CA LEU A 37 18.37 -33.15 -16.10
C LEU A 37 16.91 -33.11 -15.63
N SER A 38 16.47 -34.15 -14.91
CA SER A 38 15.12 -34.29 -14.36
C SER A 38 14.67 -33.03 -13.60
N PRO A 39 13.61 -32.31 -14.05
CA PRO A 39 13.17 -31.11 -13.36
C PRO A 39 12.58 -31.46 -11.99
N GLN A 40 13.10 -30.84 -10.93
CA GLN A 40 12.50 -30.93 -9.60
C GLN A 40 11.22 -30.10 -9.53
N SER A 41 10.16 -30.68 -8.98
CA SER A 41 8.89 -29.98 -8.72
C SER A 41 9.05 -28.92 -7.65
N SER A 42 8.30 -27.82 -7.78
CA SER A 42 8.26 -26.76 -6.76
C SER A 42 7.56 -27.29 -5.52
N LEU A 43 8.27 -27.35 -4.39
CA LEU A 43 7.66 -27.71 -3.11
C LEU A 43 6.67 -26.65 -2.62
N LYS A 44 6.86 -25.38 -3.00
CA LYS A 44 5.97 -24.27 -2.61
C LYS A 44 4.56 -24.38 -3.20
N ASP A 45 4.37 -25.22 -4.21
CA ASP A 45 3.11 -25.40 -4.91
C ASP A 45 2.28 -26.55 -4.28
N ASP A 46 2.82 -27.24 -3.26
CA ASP A 46 2.12 -28.27 -2.47
C ASP A 46 1.02 -27.60 -1.63
N GLN A 47 -0.24 -28.02 -1.78
CA GLN A 47 -1.37 -27.46 -1.03
C GLN A 47 -1.20 -27.59 0.50
N ASN A 48 -0.42 -28.57 0.96
CA ASN A 48 -0.12 -28.79 2.37
C ASN A 48 1.26 -28.28 2.77
N TYR A 49 1.81 -27.29 2.04
CA TYR A 49 3.16 -26.78 2.25
C TYR A 49 3.44 -26.35 3.70
N SER A 50 2.51 -25.63 4.33
CA SER A 50 2.68 -25.06 5.67
C SER A 50 2.58 -26.07 6.81
N THR A 51 1.99 -27.23 6.57
CA THR A 51 1.80 -28.30 7.58
C THR A 51 2.79 -29.44 7.41
N LYS A 52 3.22 -29.70 6.18
CA LYS A 52 4.10 -30.81 5.83
C LYS A 52 5.58 -30.45 5.92
N TYR A 53 5.93 -29.17 5.75
CA TYR A 53 7.32 -28.72 5.76
C TYR A 53 7.54 -27.61 6.77
N PHE A 54 8.66 -27.68 7.47
CA PHE A 54 9.14 -26.64 8.37
C PHE A 54 10.59 -26.25 8.00
N HIS A 55 11.00 -25.06 8.42
CA HIS A 55 12.34 -24.55 8.14
C HIS A 55 13.10 -24.25 9.42
N LEU A 56 12.87 -23.08 10.00
CA LEU A 56 13.56 -22.64 11.23
C LEU A 56 12.70 -22.78 12.49
N ILE A 57 11.38 -22.91 12.31
CA ILE A 57 10.41 -23.03 13.40
C ILE A 57 9.69 -24.34 13.18
N ASP A 58 9.89 -25.28 14.10
CA ASP A 58 9.14 -26.52 14.15
C ASP A 58 7.83 -26.28 14.95
N PRO A 59 6.65 -26.46 14.33
CA PRO A 59 5.37 -26.22 14.98
C PRO A 59 5.06 -27.24 16.11
N ASP A 60 5.67 -28.43 16.11
CA ASP A 60 5.39 -29.50 17.09
C ASP A 60 6.23 -29.40 18.37
N ILE A 61 7.03 -28.34 18.51
CA ILE A 61 7.82 -28.07 19.72
C ILE A 61 6.95 -28.07 20.99
N ASP A 62 5.66 -27.74 20.89
CA ASP A 62 4.74 -27.71 22.04
C ASP A 62 4.40 -29.10 22.60
N GLN A 63 4.43 -30.18 21.79
CA GLN A 63 4.23 -31.54 22.31
C GLN A 63 5.48 -32.09 23.02
N ASP A 64 6.68 -31.67 22.59
CA ASP A 64 7.97 -32.10 23.16
C ASP A 64 8.34 -31.38 24.48
N GLN A 65 7.57 -30.35 24.88
CA GLN A 65 7.81 -29.57 26.11
C GLN A 65 7.71 -30.38 27.41
N LYS A 66 7.04 -31.54 27.38
CA LYS A 66 6.96 -32.45 28.53
C LYS A 66 8.26 -33.20 28.79
N LYS A 67 9.17 -33.32 27.80
CA LYS A 67 10.33 -34.22 27.88
C LYS A 67 11.67 -33.52 28.08
N ASN A 68 11.82 -32.22 27.79
CA ASN A 68 13.14 -31.58 27.87
C ASN A 68 13.13 -30.15 28.45
N PRO A 69 13.52 -29.95 29.72
CA PRO A 69 13.46 -28.64 30.40
C PRO A 69 14.52 -27.62 29.94
N GLU A 70 15.59 -28.03 29.23
CA GLU A 70 16.60 -27.08 28.73
C GLU A 70 16.10 -26.24 27.54
N ARG A 71 15.22 -26.80 26.70
CA ARG A 71 14.57 -26.06 25.59
C ARG A 71 13.53 -25.03 26.08
N LYS A 72 13.08 -25.10 27.34
CA LYS A 72 12.11 -24.14 27.93
C LYS A 72 12.67 -22.71 28.03
N LYS A 73 13.99 -22.54 28.10
CA LYS A 73 14.61 -21.24 28.39
C LYS A 73 14.73 -20.26 27.21
N LEU A 74 14.40 -20.67 25.98
CA LEU A 74 14.62 -19.85 24.77
C LEU A 74 13.35 -19.17 24.21
N LYS A 75 12.17 -19.45 24.77
CA LYS A 75 10.91 -18.77 24.40
C LYS A 75 10.47 -17.75 25.45
N LEU A 76 11.32 -16.77 25.80
CA LEU A 76 10.77 -15.49 26.26
C LEU A 76 10.48 -14.67 24.99
N LYS A 77 9.19 -14.46 24.65
CA LYS A 77 8.80 -13.36 23.74
C LYS A 77 9.39 -12.03 24.21
N GLU A 78 9.62 -11.88 25.52
CA GLU A 78 10.37 -10.79 26.13
C GLU A 78 11.88 -10.78 25.84
N VAL A 79 12.52 -11.93 25.58
CA VAL A 79 13.91 -12.03 25.12
C VAL A 79 13.98 -11.84 23.61
N TYR A 80 12.90 -12.05 22.86
CA TYR A 80 12.81 -11.54 21.49
C TYR A 80 12.51 -10.05 21.47
N LEU A 81 11.75 -9.49 22.42
CA LEU A 81 11.66 -8.03 22.63
C LEU A 81 13.01 -7.47 23.07
N THR A 82 13.73 -8.14 23.97
CA THR A 82 15.07 -7.74 24.44
C THR A 82 16.15 -8.08 23.40
N LYS A 83 15.96 -9.04 22.49
CA LYS A 83 16.80 -9.23 21.29
C LYS A 83 16.38 -8.30 20.15
N LEU A 84 15.14 -7.80 20.13
CA LEU A 84 14.65 -6.62 19.39
C LEU A 84 15.14 -5.32 20.03
N LEU A 85 15.58 -5.31 21.29
CA LEU A 85 16.05 -4.13 22.03
C LEU A 85 17.51 -4.18 22.54
N CYS A 86 18.31 -5.25 22.39
CA CYS A 86 19.66 -5.38 22.97
C CYS A 86 20.69 -6.12 22.08
N THR A 87 20.32 -7.13 21.29
CA THR A 87 21.23 -7.72 20.25
C THR A 87 20.93 -7.14 18.86
N SER A 88 19.69 -6.72 18.67
CA SER A 88 19.18 -5.78 17.67
C SER A 88 19.82 -4.41 17.72
N ASN A 89 20.32 -3.92 18.85
CA ASN A 89 20.77 -2.54 18.96
C ASN A 89 22.02 -2.24 18.11
N SER A 90 22.65 -3.25 17.56
CA SER A 90 23.62 -3.05 16.50
C SER A 90 23.04 -3.51 15.17
N HIS A 91 22.53 -4.73 14.97
CA HIS A 91 22.18 -5.17 13.60
C HIS A 91 20.76 -4.78 13.11
N PHE A 92 19.77 -4.71 14.00
CA PHE A 92 18.40 -4.28 13.67
C PHE A 92 18.22 -2.77 13.86
N LEU A 93 18.99 -2.11 14.74
CA LEU A 93 19.23 -0.68 14.69
C LEU A 93 20.07 -0.35 13.45
N LEU A 94 21.00 -1.18 12.97
CA LEU A 94 21.64 -0.95 11.66
C LEU A 94 20.62 -1.07 10.52
N SER A 95 19.70 -2.05 10.52
CA SER A 95 18.66 -2.11 9.47
C SER A 95 17.56 -1.06 9.64
N GLN A 96 17.20 -0.69 10.87
CA GLN A 96 16.19 0.35 11.14
C GLN A 96 16.74 1.75 10.95
N VAL A 97 17.97 2.05 11.39
CA VAL A 97 18.69 3.29 11.04
C VAL A 97 18.95 3.33 9.53
N ALA A 98 19.26 2.20 8.90
CA ALA A 98 19.39 2.13 7.44
C ALA A 98 18.08 2.47 6.73
N VAL A 99 16.92 1.96 7.19
CA VAL A 99 15.62 2.23 6.54
C VAL A 99 15.00 3.56 6.97
N HIS A 100 15.30 4.05 8.18
CA HIS A 100 14.72 5.27 8.73
C HIS A 100 15.02 6.48 7.86
N SER A 101 16.26 6.65 7.39
CA SER A 101 16.62 7.74 6.48
C SER A 101 15.83 7.69 5.16
N PHE A 102 15.55 6.50 4.62
CA PHE A 102 14.68 6.35 3.44
C PHE A 102 13.23 6.70 3.75
N VAL A 103 12.71 6.33 4.94
CA VAL A 103 11.35 6.68 5.37
C VAL A 103 11.22 8.19 5.56
N GLU A 104 12.17 8.83 6.25
CA GLU A 104 12.18 10.29 6.40
C GLU A 104 12.21 10.98 5.04
N ASN A 105 13.10 10.53 4.15
CA ASN A 105 13.24 11.11 2.82
C ASN A 105 11.97 10.94 1.99
N LEU A 106 11.34 9.77 2.05
CA LEU A 106 10.07 9.51 1.37
C LEU A 106 8.97 10.44 1.90
N PHE A 107 8.82 10.54 3.22
CA PHE A 107 7.84 11.40 3.87
C PHE A 107 8.04 12.87 3.49
N ARG A 108 9.26 13.37 3.62
CA ARG A 108 9.64 14.73 3.20
C ARG A 108 9.56 14.93 1.70
N THR A 109 9.60 13.90 0.86
CA THR A 109 9.33 14.03 -0.58
C THR A 109 7.83 14.16 -0.85
N ILE A 110 6.98 13.47 -0.08
CA ILE A 110 5.52 13.50 -0.24
C ILE A 110 4.93 14.87 0.14
N TRP A 111 5.33 15.42 1.29
CA TRP A 111 4.88 16.76 1.72
C TRP A 111 5.92 17.86 1.48
N GLY A 112 7.05 17.52 0.87
CA GLY A 112 8.03 18.50 0.41
C GLY A 112 7.65 19.02 -0.96
N THR A 113 7.59 20.33 -1.07
CA THR A 113 7.38 21.01 -2.35
C THR A 113 8.72 21.26 -3.02
N ALA A 114 8.99 20.65 -4.17
CA ALA A 114 10.08 21.07 -5.03
C ALA A 114 9.89 22.55 -5.41
N ASN A 115 10.93 23.38 -5.22
CA ASN A 115 10.88 24.83 -5.48
C ASN A 115 9.72 25.58 -4.78
N LEU A 116 9.26 25.09 -3.63
CA LEU A 116 8.14 25.66 -2.88
C LEU A 116 6.78 25.66 -3.61
N LYS A 117 6.63 24.96 -4.74
CA LYS A 117 5.37 24.85 -5.50
C LYS A 117 4.73 23.47 -5.31
N ALA A 118 3.43 23.44 -5.04
CA ALA A 118 2.68 22.19 -4.92
C ALA A 118 2.21 21.72 -6.30
N PRO A 119 2.01 20.41 -6.50
CA PRO A 119 1.41 19.89 -7.73
C PRO A 119 0.07 20.58 -8.05
N PRO A 120 -0.22 20.93 -9.32
CA PRO A 120 -1.45 21.64 -9.71
C PRO A 120 -2.73 20.99 -9.17
N ALA A 121 -2.83 19.66 -9.28
CA ALA A 121 -3.98 18.90 -8.77
C ALA A 121 -4.18 19.05 -7.25
N ILE A 122 -3.10 19.07 -6.46
CA ILE A 122 -3.18 19.21 -5.00
C ILE A 122 -3.63 20.63 -4.65
N LYS A 123 -2.99 21.65 -5.23
CA LYS A 123 -3.35 23.05 -4.97
C LYS A 123 -4.79 23.34 -5.35
N TYR A 124 -5.19 22.99 -6.58
CA TYR A 124 -6.57 23.18 -7.04
C TYR A 124 -7.59 22.46 -6.14
N PHE A 125 -7.32 21.21 -5.76
CA PHE A 125 -8.23 20.44 -4.94
C PHE A 125 -8.31 20.94 -3.49
N PHE A 126 -7.21 21.41 -2.90
CA PHE A 126 -7.23 21.99 -1.56
C PHE A 126 -7.92 23.35 -1.53
N ASP A 127 -7.74 24.19 -2.55
CA ASP A 127 -8.49 25.44 -2.69
C ASP A 127 -9.99 25.16 -2.85
N PHE A 128 -10.36 24.10 -3.58
CA PHE A 128 -11.75 23.64 -3.66
C PHE A 128 -12.31 23.27 -2.28
N LEU A 129 -11.56 22.51 -1.47
CA LEU A 129 -12.00 22.15 -0.11
C LEU A 129 -12.16 23.37 0.79
N ASP A 130 -11.25 24.33 0.70
CA ASP A 130 -11.30 25.58 1.47
C ASP A 130 -12.54 26.41 1.06
N ALA A 131 -12.80 26.57 -0.25
CA ALA A 131 -14.01 27.24 -0.76
C ALA A 131 -15.31 26.52 -0.35
N GLN A 132 -15.30 25.18 -0.28
CA GLN A 132 -16.43 24.41 0.23
C GLN A 132 -16.66 24.61 1.73
N GLY A 133 -15.60 24.83 2.50
CA GLY A 133 -15.67 25.21 3.92
C GLY A 133 -16.29 26.58 4.09
N GLU A 134 -15.81 27.57 3.33
CA GLU A 134 -16.35 28.93 3.33
C GLU A 134 -17.84 28.97 2.96
N SER A 135 -18.23 28.28 1.88
CA SER A 135 -19.62 28.17 1.44
C SER A 135 -20.54 27.58 2.53
N LYS A 136 -20.03 26.60 3.29
CA LYS A 136 -20.76 25.98 4.41
C LYS A 136 -20.59 26.74 5.74
N ARG A 137 -19.89 27.88 5.75
CA ARG A 137 -19.57 28.68 6.94
C ARG A 137 -18.83 27.91 8.03
N ILE A 138 -17.93 27.02 7.62
CA ILE A 138 -17.07 26.25 8.50
C ILE A 138 -15.79 27.05 8.72
N ASN A 139 -15.67 27.66 9.90
CA ASN A 139 -14.51 28.48 10.28
C ASN A 139 -13.45 27.69 11.07
N ASP A 140 -13.72 26.43 11.38
CA ASP A 140 -12.81 25.58 12.16
C ASP A 140 -11.70 25.01 11.24
N PRO A 141 -10.43 25.40 11.43
CA PRO A 141 -9.32 24.90 10.63
C PRO A 141 -9.07 23.39 10.80
N ASP A 142 -9.49 22.80 11.91
CA ASP A 142 -9.32 21.36 12.16
C ASP A 142 -10.21 20.53 11.22
N VAL A 143 -11.40 21.02 10.91
CA VAL A 143 -12.30 20.36 9.94
C VAL A 143 -11.68 20.33 8.55
N LEU A 144 -11.12 21.46 8.10
CA LEU A 144 -10.43 21.54 6.80
C LEU A 144 -9.18 20.65 6.76
N HIS A 145 -8.42 20.60 7.86
CA HIS A 145 -7.30 19.69 8.00
C HIS A 145 -7.73 18.22 7.88
N ILE A 146 -8.83 17.84 8.53
CA ILE A 146 -9.40 16.49 8.45
C ILE A 146 -9.85 16.17 7.03
N TRP A 147 -10.50 17.10 6.33
CA TRP A 147 -10.91 16.88 4.93
C TRP A 147 -9.71 16.62 4.04
N LYS A 148 -8.68 17.48 4.10
CA LYS A 148 -7.43 17.35 3.32
C LYS A 148 -6.71 16.03 3.61
N THR A 149 -6.65 15.64 4.88
CA THR A 149 -6.03 14.38 5.33
C THR A 149 -6.80 13.15 4.83
N ASN A 150 -8.12 13.17 4.93
CA ASN A 150 -8.99 12.06 4.55
C ASN A 150 -9.15 11.92 3.03
N SER A 151 -8.87 12.98 2.26
CA SER A 151 -9.00 12.97 0.82
C SER A 151 -7.72 12.55 0.10
N LEU A 152 -6.55 13.01 0.56
CA LEU A 152 -5.29 12.82 -0.17
C LEU A 152 -4.35 11.83 0.54
N PRO A 153 -3.74 12.14 1.71
CA PRO A 153 -2.88 11.21 2.43
C PRO A 153 -3.51 9.83 2.64
N LEU A 154 -4.74 9.78 3.15
CA LEU A 154 -5.41 8.53 3.50
C LEU A 154 -5.82 7.69 2.29
N ARG A 155 -6.32 8.32 1.22
CA ARG A 155 -6.89 7.60 0.07
C ARG A 155 -5.84 7.26 -0.99
N PHE A 156 -4.88 8.15 -1.20
CA PHE A 156 -3.87 8.01 -2.22
C PHE A 156 -2.54 7.52 -1.61
N TRP A 157 -1.90 8.32 -0.75
CA TRP A 157 -0.53 8.03 -0.31
C TRP A 157 -0.41 6.76 0.53
N VAL A 158 -1.33 6.53 1.48
CA VAL A 158 -1.35 5.26 2.24
C VAL A 158 -1.53 4.06 1.32
N ASN A 159 -2.33 4.19 0.26
CA ASN A 159 -2.55 3.10 -0.68
C ASN A 159 -1.27 2.78 -1.45
N ILE A 160 -0.56 3.80 -1.95
CA ILE A 160 0.73 3.63 -2.64
C ILE A 160 1.82 3.09 -1.69
N LEU A 161 1.91 3.61 -0.46
CA LEU A 161 2.87 3.15 0.54
C LEU A 161 2.67 1.68 0.91
N LYS A 162 1.42 1.25 1.04
CA LYS A 162 1.10 -0.14 1.35
C LYS A 162 1.21 -1.05 0.14
N ASN A 163 1.02 -0.53 -1.07
CA ASN A 163 0.96 -1.32 -2.30
C ASN A 163 1.96 -0.82 -3.34
N PRO A 164 3.28 -0.96 -3.10
CA PRO A 164 4.30 -0.50 -4.03
C PRO A 164 4.25 -1.22 -5.39
N GLN A 165 3.64 -2.40 -5.45
CA GLN A 165 3.42 -3.13 -6.70
C GLN A 165 2.46 -2.43 -7.68
N PHE A 166 1.75 -1.39 -7.25
CA PHE A 166 0.97 -0.52 -8.15
C PHE A 166 1.85 0.43 -8.96
N VAL A 167 3.09 0.65 -8.53
CA VAL A 167 4.04 1.58 -9.14
C VAL A 167 5.23 0.85 -9.75
N PHE A 168 5.68 -0.23 -9.11
CA PHE A 168 6.86 -0.99 -9.50
C PHE A 168 6.52 -2.44 -9.81
N ASP A 169 7.24 -3.02 -10.78
CA ASP A 169 7.18 -4.47 -11.03
C ASP A 169 7.90 -5.22 -9.91
N MET A 170 7.15 -5.62 -8.88
CA MET A 170 7.68 -6.31 -7.72
C MET A 170 6.67 -7.26 -7.08
N GLU A 171 7.17 -8.38 -6.56
CA GLU A 171 6.37 -9.29 -5.75
C GLU A 171 6.34 -8.82 -4.29
N LYS A 172 5.13 -8.53 -3.78
CA LYS A 172 4.92 -8.14 -2.40
C LYS A 172 4.80 -9.36 -1.49
N THR A 173 5.78 -9.57 -0.62
CA THR A 173 5.77 -10.67 0.36
C THR A 173 5.01 -10.30 1.64
N PRO A 174 4.42 -11.26 2.38
CA PRO A 174 3.71 -10.97 3.63
C PRO A 174 4.56 -10.26 4.72
N PRO A 175 5.85 -10.59 4.93
CA PRO A 175 6.68 -9.83 5.86
C PRO A 175 6.85 -8.36 5.45
N LEU A 176 7.00 -8.09 4.15
CA LEU A 176 7.10 -6.74 3.63
C LEU A 176 5.79 -5.96 3.83
N ASP A 177 4.63 -6.60 3.64
CA ASP A 177 3.33 -5.99 3.91
C ASP A 177 3.19 -5.53 5.38
N GLY A 178 3.65 -6.34 6.33
CA GLY A 178 3.67 -5.98 7.75
C GLY A 178 4.55 -4.75 8.02
N CYS A 179 5.75 -4.69 7.43
CA CYS A 179 6.64 -3.55 7.55
C CYS A 179 6.05 -2.28 6.93
N LEU A 180 5.50 -2.36 5.72
CA LEU A 180 4.89 -1.22 5.03
C LEU A 180 3.64 -0.72 5.77
N SER A 181 2.87 -1.62 6.39
CA SER A 181 1.74 -1.24 7.23
C SER A 181 2.15 -0.45 8.47
N VAL A 182 3.29 -0.79 9.08
CA VAL A 182 3.87 0.00 10.18
C VAL A 182 4.29 1.38 9.71
N ILE A 183 4.97 1.49 8.56
CA ILE A 183 5.39 2.77 7.99
C ILE A 183 4.17 3.63 7.62
N ALA A 184 3.17 3.05 6.97
CA ALA A 184 1.93 3.74 6.60
C ALA A 184 1.16 4.23 7.83
N GLN A 185 1.17 3.48 8.93
CA GLN A 185 0.58 3.94 10.18
C GLN A 185 1.33 5.14 10.76
N ALA A 186 2.67 5.10 10.77
CA ALA A 186 3.48 6.23 11.21
C ALA A 186 3.23 7.46 10.31
N PHE A 187 3.14 7.27 8.99
CA PHE A 187 2.77 8.32 8.05
C PHE A 187 1.43 8.96 8.43
N MET A 188 0.38 8.16 8.68
CA MET A 188 -0.93 8.68 9.07
C MET A 188 -0.93 9.38 10.43
N ASP A 189 -0.16 8.86 11.39
CA ASP A 189 -0.03 9.48 12.72
C ASP A 189 0.58 10.90 12.63
N SER A 190 1.41 11.18 11.61
CA SER A 190 1.94 12.52 11.29
C SER A 190 0.88 13.53 10.86
N PHE A 191 -0.28 13.10 10.36
CA PHE A 191 -1.40 13.98 10.01
C PHE A 191 -2.43 14.10 11.14
N SER A 192 -2.25 13.39 12.26
CA SER A 192 -3.20 13.44 13.36
C SER A 192 -3.14 14.76 14.14
N LEU A 193 -4.29 15.37 14.38
CA LEU A 193 -4.43 16.56 15.23
C LEU A 193 -4.24 16.25 16.72
N ALA A 194 -4.50 15.00 17.14
CA ALA A 194 -4.42 14.60 18.54
C ALA A 194 -2.97 14.42 19.00
N GLU A 195 -2.57 15.09 20.07
CA GLU A 195 -1.32 14.79 20.77
C GLU A 195 -1.50 13.55 21.63
N LYS A 196 -0.84 12.45 21.25
CA LYS A 196 -0.89 11.20 22.02
C LYS A 196 0.34 11.09 22.89
N GLN A 197 0.16 11.13 24.20
CA GLN A 197 1.20 10.68 25.13
C GLN A 197 1.27 9.15 25.05
N LEU A 198 2.41 8.64 24.60
CA LEU A 198 2.62 7.20 24.48
C LEU A 198 3.07 6.63 25.83
N GLY A 199 2.42 5.55 26.25
CA GLY A 199 2.68 4.83 27.49
C GLY A 199 3.29 3.45 27.26
N LYS A 200 3.63 2.76 28.35
CA LYS A 200 4.24 1.42 28.34
C LYS A 200 3.37 0.32 27.71
N HIS A 201 2.08 0.58 27.52
CA HIS A 201 1.12 -0.35 26.92
C HIS A 201 0.81 -0.05 25.45
N ASP A 202 1.42 0.99 24.88
CA ASP A 202 1.25 1.29 23.46
C ASP A 202 1.98 0.27 22.57
N PRO A 203 1.43 -0.02 21.38
CA PRO A 203 2.07 -0.91 20.42
C PRO A 203 3.51 -0.49 20.09
N THR A 204 4.44 -1.46 20.03
CA THR A 204 5.88 -1.20 19.81
C THR A 204 6.15 -0.33 18.59
N ASN A 205 5.38 -0.51 17.50
CA ASN A 205 5.51 0.29 16.28
C ASN A 205 5.22 1.78 16.49
N LYS A 206 4.36 2.14 17.44
CA LYS A 206 4.09 3.55 17.79
C LYS A 206 5.21 4.14 18.63
N LEU A 207 5.83 3.33 19.49
CA LEU A 207 7.00 3.75 20.27
C LEU A 207 8.22 4.01 19.37
N LEU A 208 8.36 3.28 18.25
CA LEU A 208 9.47 3.45 17.30
C LEU A 208 9.54 4.85 16.69
N TYR A 209 8.40 5.42 16.29
CA TYR A 209 8.34 6.73 15.62
C TYR A 209 7.91 7.87 16.56
N ALA A 210 7.70 7.58 17.84
CA ALA A 210 7.14 8.50 18.84
C ALA A 210 7.78 9.91 18.82
N LYS A 211 9.11 9.96 18.74
CA LYS A 211 9.87 11.21 18.75
C LYS A 211 9.72 11.98 17.44
N ASP A 212 9.70 11.27 16.32
CA ASP A 212 9.70 11.86 14.97
C ASP A 212 8.31 12.33 14.55
N ILE A 213 7.24 11.66 14.99
CA ILE A 213 5.85 12.05 14.71
C ILE A 213 5.58 13.51 15.11
N SER A 214 6.08 13.97 16.26
CA SER A 214 5.89 15.36 16.68
C SER A 214 6.51 16.36 15.70
N GLN A 215 7.69 16.04 15.16
CA GLN A 215 8.32 16.84 14.12
C GLN A 215 7.54 16.77 12.81
N TYR A 216 7.15 15.58 12.36
CA TYR A 216 6.38 15.41 11.13
C TYR A 216 5.04 16.14 11.17
N LYS A 217 4.36 16.20 12.32
CA LYS A 217 3.15 17.01 12.49
C LYS A 217 3.39 18.49 12.24
N GLN A 218 4.53 19.02 12.67
CA GLN A 218 4.91 20.41 12.40
C GLN A 218 5.18 20.62 10.92
N GLU A 219 5.91 19.70 10.27
CA GLU A 219 6.18 19.73 8.83
C GLU A 219 4.88 19.66 8.00
N VAL A 220 3.94 18.78 8.36
CA VAL A 220 2.62 18.66 7.70
C VAL A 220 1.79 19.93 7.85
N ARG A 221 1.77 20.55 9.04
CA ARG A 221 1.10 21.84 9.26
C ARG A 221 1.72 22.93 8.38
N ALA A 222 3.04 22.96 8.27
CA ALA A 222 3.75 23.90 7.40
C ALA A 222 3.41 23.65 5.93
N TYR A 223 3.35 22.39 5.50
CA TYR A 223 2.95 22.00 4.14
C TYR A 223 1.53 22.47 3.79
N TYR A 224 0.52 22.19 4.62
CA TYR A 224 -0.84 22.66 4.35
C TYR A 224 -0.96 24.19 4.34
N LYS A 225 -0.24 24.87 5.23
CA LYS A 225 -0.15 26.33 5.22
C LYS A 225 0.47 26.81 3.90
N GLN A 226 1.58 26.23 3.48
CA GLN A 226 2.27 26.61 2.25
C GLN A 226 1.40 26.40 1.01
N VAL A 227 0.70 25.27 0.90
CA VAL A 227 -0.23 25.03 -0.23
C VAL A 227 -1.33 26.08 -0.24
N ARG A 228 -1.89 26.42 0.93
CA ARG A 228 -2.92 27.47 1.04
C ARG A 228 -2.40 28.84 0.63
N ASP A 229 -1.20 29.19 1.09
CA ASP A 229 -0.59 30.50 0.86
C ASP A 229 -0.07 30.67 -0.60
N GLN A 230 -0.05 29.61 -1.41
CA GLN A 230 0.24 29.71 -2.85
C GLN A 230 -0.87 30.47 -3.61
N PRO A 231 -0.52 31.18 -4.70
CA PRO A 231 -1.53 31.77 -5.58
C PRO A 231 -2.52 30.72 -6.10
N PRO A 232 -3.81 31.06 -6.24
CA PRO A 232 -4.80 30.16 -6.82
C PRO A 232 -4.44 29.87 -8.28
N ILE A 233 -4.72 28.64 -8.72
CA ILE A 233 -4.50 28.24 -10.12
C ILE A 233 -5.64 28.81 -10.96
N ASN A 234 -5.28 29.47 -12.05
CA ASN A 234 -6.28 30.04 -12.94
C ASN A 234 -7.01 28.92 -13.73
N SER A 235 -8.28 29.13 -14.06
CA SER A 235 -9.09 28.08 -14.70
C SER A 235 -8.62 27.70 -16.10
N SER A 236 -7.89 28.56 -16.82
CA SER A 236 -7.32 28.22 -18.14
C SER A 236 -6.13 27.29 -17.98
N GLU A 237 -5.18 27.64 -17.13
CA GLU A 237 -3.98 26.85 -16.79
C GLU A 237 -4.38 25.47 -16.27
N PHE A 238 -5.40 25.38 -15.40
CA PHE A 238 -5.84 24.07 -14.93
C PHE A 238 -6.52 23.24 -16.03
N LYS A 239 -7.27 23.87 -16.96
CA LYS A 239 -7.83 23.17 -18.12
C LYS A 239 -6.76 22.70 -19.09
N GLU A 240 -5.73 23.51 -19.32
CA GLU A 240 -4.58 23.15 -20.14
C GLU A 240 -3.84 21.95 -19.53
N PHE A 241 -3.55 21.98 -18.22
CA PHE A 241 -2.99 20.84 -17.48
C PHE A 241 -3.83 19.56 -17.65
N LEU A 242 -5.15 19.64 -17.49
CA LEU A 242 -6.04 18.49 -17.68
C LEU A 242 -6.04 17.99 -19.13
N HIS A 243 -6.03 18.90 -20.10
CA HIS A 243 -6.00 18.55 -21.53
C HIS A 243 -4.70 17.85 -21.92
N GLU A 244 -3.56 18.32 -21.41
CA GLU A 244 -2.25 17.69 -21.63
C GLU A 244 -2.22 16.27 -21.08
N GLU A 245 -2.71 16.05 -19.85
CA GLU A 245 -2.79 14.70 -19.27
C GLU A 245 -3.80 13.82 -20.02
N SER A 246 -4.96 14.35 -20.45
CA SER A 246 -5.91 13.59 -21.28
C SER A 246 -5.29 13.14 -22.60
N LYS A 247 -4.58 14.02 -23.30
CA LYS A 247 -3.94 13.72 -24.58
C LYS A 247 -2.84 12.67 -24.44
N LYS A 248 -2.07 12.74 -23.35
CA LYS A 248 -1.00 11.79 -23.05
C LYS A 248 -1.52 10.35 -22.90
N HIS A 249 -2.72 10.19 -22.35
CA HIS A 249 -3.29 8.89 -21.99
C HIS A 249 -4.48 8.47 -22.89
N GLU A 250 -4.77 9.21 -23.97
CA GLU A 250 -5.96 9.03 -24.84
C GLU A 250 -6.13 7.61 -25.38
N ASN A 251 -5.02 6.92 -25.67
CA ASN A 251 -5.04 5.58 -26.29
C ASN A 251 -4.56 4.47 -25.35
N GLU A 252 -4.45 4.75 -24.04
CA GLU A 252 -4.01 3.75 -23.07
C GLU A 252 -5.14 2.85 -22.57
N PHE A 253 -6.39 3.33 -22.61
CA PHE A 253 -7.55 2.64 -22.05
C PHE A 253 -8.62 2.38 -23.12
N ASN A 254 -9.31 1.25 -23.00
CA ASN A 254 -10.41 0.90 -23.89
C ASN A 254 -11.74 1.46 -23.36
N GLU A 255 -12.15 2.61 -23.89
CA GLU A 255 -13.42 3.26 -23.52
C GLU A 255 -14.64 2.40 -23.81
N SER A 256 -14.63 1.66 -24.93
CA SER A 256 -15.73 0.78 -25.32
C SER A 256 -16.00 -0.30 -24.27
N ALA A 257 -14.94 -0.97 -23.79
CA ALA A 257 -15.06 -1.96 -22.72
C ALA A 257 -15.58 -1.34 -21.41
N ALA A 258 -15.09 -0.15 -21.05
CA ALA A 258 -15.54 0.56 -19.85
C ALA A 258 -17.03 0.95 -19.94
N LEU A 259 -17.49 1.44 -21.10
CA LEU A 259 -18.90 1.78 -21.34
C LEU A 259 -19.81 0.55 -21.28
N CYS A 260 -19.37 -0.59 -21.82
CA CYS A 260 -20.11 -1.85 -21.72
C CYS A 260 -20.30 -2.30 -20.26
N GLU A 261 -19.26 -2.20 -19.43
CA GLU A 261 -19.36 -2.52 -18.01
C GLU A 261 -20.22 -1.51 -17.24
N LEU A 262 -20.14 -0.22 -17.57
CA LEU A 262 -20.99 0.82 -16.99
C LEU A 262 -22.47 0.64 -17.34
N TYR A 263 -22.78 0.22 -18.57
CA TYR A 263 -24.15 -0.03 -19.00
C TYR A 263 -24.87 -1.06 -18.12
N LYS A 264 -24.16 -2.09 -17.63
CA LYS A 264 -24.73 -3.10 -16.71
C LYS A 264 -25.32 -2.45 -15.45
N TYR A 265 -24.68 -1.40 -14.93
CA TYR A 265 -25.21 -0.63 -13.80
C TYR A 265 -26.39 0.24 -14.20
N MET A 266 -26.31 0.89 -15.37
CA MET A 266 -27.42 1.69 -15.90
C MET A 266 -28.68 0.84 -16.07
N GLN A 267 -28.55 -0.36 -16.65
CA GLN A 267 -29.68 -1.26 -16.86
C GLN A 267 -30.26 -1.76 -15.53
N ARG A 268 -29.40 -2.10 -14.56
CA ARG A 268 -29.80 -2.59 -13.25
C ARG A 268 -30.60 -1.56 -12.43
N TYR A 269 -30.26 -0.28 -12.55
CA TYR A 269 -30.87 0.81 -11.78
C TYR A 269 -31.63 1.80 -12.66
N PHE A 270 -32.11 1.34 -13.82
CA PHE A 270 -32.66 2.21 -14.86
C PHE A 270 -33.85 3.04 -14.36
N ASP A 271 -34.76 2.42 -13.63
CA ASP A 271 -35.98 3.07 -13.14
C ASP A 271 -35.65 4.08 -12.05
N GLU A 272 -34.70 3.79 -11.15
CA GLU A 272 -34.22 4.71 -10.13
C GLU A 272 -33.49 5.91 -10.73
N ILE A 273 -32.66 5.68 -11.75
CA ILE A 273 -31.97 6.75 -12.49
C ILE A 273 -33.01 7.66 -13.15
N LYS A 274 -33.98 7.09 -13.85
CA LYS A 274 -35.06 7.85 -14.51
C LYS A 274 -35.87 8.67 -13.51
N LEU A 275 -36.28 8.05 -12.40
CA LEU A 275 -37.02 8.73 -11.34
C LEU A 275 -36.22 9.91 -10.77
N LYS A 276 -34.91 9.75 -10.57
CA LYS A 276 -34.04 10.83 -10.08
C LYS A 276 -33.84 11.94 -11.11
N LEU A 277 -33.77 11.62 -12.40
CA LEU A 277 -33.76 12.62 -13.47
C LEU A 277 -35.05 13.43 -13.48
N ASP A 278 -36.21 12.80 -13.32
CA ASP A 278 -37.50 13.48 -13.24
C ASP A 278 -37.59 14.40 -12.00
N GLN A 279 -37.15 13.93 -10.83
CA GLN A 279 -37.15 14.71 -9.59
C GLN A 279 -36.23 15.95 -9.67
N ASN A 280 -35.13 15.86 -10.41
CA ASN A 280 -34.17 16.95 -10.55
C ASN A 280 -34.47 17.89 -11.73
N GLY A 281 -35.61 17.72 -12.41
CA GLY A 281 -36.02 18.57 -13.52
C GLY A 281 -35.15 18.42 -14.76
N ALA A 282 -34.65 17.21 -15.04
CA ALA A 282 -33.83 16.94 -16.21
C ALA A 282 -34.61 17.23 -17.53
N PRO A 283 -33.94 17.80 -18.56
CA PRO A 283 -34.55 18.03 -19.87
C PRO A 283 -35.13 16.75 -20.47
N VAL A 284 -36.17 16.89 -21.30
CA VAL A 284 -36.83 15.74 -21.94
C VAL A 284 -35.86 15.01 -22.86
N GLU A 285 -35.01 15.75 -23.56
CA GLU A 285 -34.01 15.24 -24.50
C GLU A 285 -33.03 14.27 -23.81
N LEU A 286 -32.62 14.55 -22.57
CA LEU A 286 -31.72 13.68 -21.82
C LEU A 286 -32.39 12.35 -21.45
N LYS A 287 -33.69 12.38 -21.17
CA LYS A 287 -34.47 11.17 -20.85
C LYS A 287 -34.72 10.33 -22.10
N GLU A 288 -34.98 10.98 -23.24
CA GLU A 288 -35.07 10.32 -24.53
C GLU A 288 -33.73 9.68 -24.92
N GLN A 289 -32.60 10.37 -24.70
CA GLN A 289 -31.26 9.80 -24.92
C GLN A 289 -31.00 8.58 -24.04
N LEU A 290 -31.37 8.62 -22.75
CA LEU A 290 -31.23 7.48 -21.84
C LEU A 290 -32.03 6.26 -22.34
N GLN A 291 -33.27 6.48 -22.79
CA GLN A 291 -34.10 5.44 -23.38
C GLN A 291 -33.52 4.91 -24.70
N HIS A 292 -32.97 5.81 -25.52
CA HIS A 292 -32.33 5.45 -26.78
C HIS A 292 -31.12 4.54 -26.54
N VAL A 293 -30.23 4.91 -25.60
CA VAL A 293 -29.07 4.07 -25.23
C VAL A 293 -29.52 2.69 -24.77
N LYS A 294 -30.55 2.60 -23.92
CA LYS A 294 -31.12 1.30 -23.52
C LYS A 294 -31.60 0.48 -24.72
N SER A 295 -32.37 1.10 -25.63
CA SER A 295 -32.88 0.41 -26.81
C SER A 295 -31.77 -0.09 -27.74
N LEU A 296 -30.69 0.67 -27.90
CA LEU A 296 -29.54 0.28 -28.71
C LEU A 296 -28.86 -0.95 -28.13
N PHE A 297 -28.56 -0.95 -26.82
CA PHE A 297 -27.92 -2.09 -26.16
C PHE A 297 -28.83 -3.33 -26.10
N ASP A 298 -30.13 -3.15 -25.88
CA ASP A 298 -31.10 -4.25 -25.90
C ASP A 298 -31.23 -4.86 -27.31
N SER A 299 -31.09 -4.05 -28.38
CA SER A 299 -31.09 -4.54 -29.76
C SER A 299 -29.81 -5.26 -30.18
N LEU A 300 -28.69 -4.99 -29.48
CA LEU A 300 -27.37 -5.53 -29.79
C LEU A 300 -27.12 -6.93 -29.20
N ASN A 301 -28.02 -7.49 -28.38
CA ASN A 301 -27.88 -8.81 -27.74
C ASN A 301 -26.43 -9.08 -27.28
N CYS A 302 -25.87 -8.22 -26.43
CA CYS A 302 -24.65 -8.55 -25.69
C CYS A 302 -25.00 -9.58 -24.60
N SER A 303 -25.20 -10.83 -25.01
CA SER A 303 -25.16 -12.03 -24.15
C SER A 303 -23.72 -12.50 -23.97
#